data_AF-A0A920F2Q1-F1
#
_entry.id   AF-A0A920F2Q1-F1
#
_cell.length_a   1.000
_cell.length_b   1.000
_cell.length_c   1.000
_cell.angle_alpha   90.00
_cell.angle_beta   90.00
_cell.angle_gamma   90.00
#
_symmetry.space_group_name_H-M   'P 1'
#
loop_
_entity.id
_entity.type
_entity.pdbx_description
1 polymer ?
#
loop_
_entity_poly.entity_id
_entity_poly.type
_entity_poly.pdbx_seq_one_letter_code
_entity_poly.pdbx_strand_id
1 'polypeptide(L)'
;MLLLTIGALVYFYLRTSQIAVQNKLWTGMAKETAHQLGTPLSSLMGWVSILKSKGIRRKITTPMEADLKRLETITNRFSKIGSLPVKTETDIVSSSREVFDYLSGKASQGIEFKFNASATKINLTINKELYCWVIENLLIMPLMQLWEKEPLNSQSLMKKIKYSYT
;
A
#
# COMPACT_ATOMS: atom_id res chain seq x y z
N MET A 1 -21.73 37.77 -22.95
CA MET A 1 -21.47 37.45 -21.53
C MET A 1 -22.37 36.33 -21.01
N LEU A 2 -23.70 36.44 -21.11
CA LEU A 2 -24.63 35.41 -20.60
C LEU A 2 -24.51 34.03 -21.30
N LEU A 3 -24.47 33.98 -22.63
CA LEU A 3 -24.36 32.71 -23.36
C LEU A 3 -23.03 31.98 -23.11
N LEU A 4 -21.93 32.73 -22.97
CA LEU A 4 -20.60 32.18 -22.65
C LEU A 4 -20.56 31.60 -21.23
N THR A 5 -21.17 32.28 -20.26
CA THR A 5 -21.24 31.81 -18.87
C THR A 5 -22.13 30.58 -18.74
N ILE A 6 -23.27 30.54 -19.44
CA ILE A 6 -24.13 29.34 -19.51
C ILE A 6 -23.38 28.18 -20.18
N GLY A 7 -22.69 28.42 -21.29
CA GLY A 7 -21.89 27.39 -21.97
C GLY A 7 -20.77 26.83 -21.09
N ALA A 8 -20.07 27.69 -20.35
CA ALA A 8 -19.04 27.27 -19.40
C ALA A 8 -19.64 26.42 -18.26
N LEU A 9 -20.77 26.83 -17.68
CA LEU A 9 -21.46 26.07 -16.63
C LEU A 9 -21.87 24.67 -17.12
N VAL A 10 -22.47 24.58 -18.31
CA VAL A 10 -22.83 23.28 -18.91
C VAL A 10 -21.60 22.42 -19.13
N TYR A 11 -20.51 22.98 -19.66
CA TYR A 11 -19.25 22.26 -19.86
C TYR A 11 -18.66 21.74 -18.53
N PHE A 12 -18.58 22.58 -17.50
CA PHE A 12 -18.09 22.18 -16.19
C PHE A 12 -18.99 21.10 -15.57
N TYR A 13 -20.31 21.21 -15.69
CA TYR A 13 -21.25 20.21 -15.20
C TYR A 13 -21.07 18.86 -15.89
N LEU A 14 -20.98 18.84 -17.22
CA LEU A 14 -20.76 17.62 -18.00
C LEU A 14 -19.40 16.98 -17.66
N ARG A 15 -18.34 17.79 -17.58
CA ARG A 15 -17.00 17.32 -17.19
C ARG A 15 -17.01 16.70 -15.79
N THR A 16 -17.66 17.36 -14.84
CA THR A 16 -17.77 16.88 -13.45
C THR A 16 -18.56 15.58 -13.38
N SER A 17 -19.66 15.48 -14.14
CA SER A 17 -20.47 14.27 -14.23
C SER A 17 -19.70 13.09 -14.81
N GLN A 18 -18.91 13.31 -15.87
CA GLN A 18 -18.06 12.28 -16.46
C GLN A 18 -16.98 11.79 -15.46
N ILE A 19 -16.34 12.70 -14.75
CA ILE A 19 -15.37 12.35 -13.69
C ILE A 19 -16.06 11.54 -12.59
N ALA A 20 -17.26 11.92 -12.16
CA ALA A 20 -18.02 11.19 -11.14
C ALA A 20 -18.39 9.76 -11.59
N VAL A 21 -18.82 9.59 -12.85
CA VAL A 21 -19.10 8.28 -13.44
C VAL A 21 -17.85 7.41 -13.48
N GLN A 22 -16.72 7.98 -13.93
CA GLN A 22 -15.44 7.29 -13.91
C GLN A 22 -15.08 6.86 -12.48
N ASN A 23 -15.07 7.78 -11.51
CA ASN A 23 -14.75 7.45 -10.11
C ASN A 23 -15.61 6.31 -9.55
N LYS A 24 -16.91 6.26 -9.90
CA LYS A 24 -17.81 5.18 -9.53
C LYS A 24 -17.44 3.85 -10.21
N LEU A 25 -17.11 3.88 -11.50
CA LEU A 25 -16.67 2.71 -12.27
C LEU A 25 -15.35 2.15 -11.72
N TRP A 26 -14.35 3.01 -11.49
CA TRP A 26 -13.08 2.64 -10.87
C TRP A 26 -13.28 2.03 -9.47
N THR A 27 -14.20 2.58 -8.67
CA THR A 27 -14.58 2.00 -7.37
C THR A 27 -15.20 0.61 -7.52
N GLY A 28 -16.10 0.42 -8.50
CA GLY A 28 -16.72 -0.88 -8.78
C GLY A 28 -15.71 -1.92 -9.22
N MET A 29 -14.83 -1.56 -10.15
CA MET A 29 -13.76 -2.43 -10.65
C MET A 29 -12.80 -2.85 -9.53
N ALA A 30 -12.44 -1.93 -8.63
CA ALA A 30 -11.62 -2.23 -7.47
C ALA A 30 -12.26 -3.28 -6.55
N LYS A 31 -13.56 -3.12 -6.24
CA LYS A 31 -14.29 -4.08 -5.41
C LYS A 31 -14.43 -5.45 -6.07
N GLU A 32 -14.76 -5.49 -7.36
CA GLU A 32 -14.88 -6.74 -8.12
C GLU A 32 -13.53 -7.46 -8.22
N THR A 33 -12.44 -6.71 -8.47
CA THR A 33 -11.09 -7.27 -8.48
C THR A 33 -10.71 -7.85 -7.11
N ALA A 34 -11.03 -7.16 -6.01
CA ALA A 34 -10.80 -7.69 -4.67
C ALA A 34 -11.56 -9.00 -4.43
N HIS A 35 -12.80 -9.07 -4.89
CA HIS A 35 -13.62 -10.28 -4.81
C HIS A 35 -13.01 -11.43 -5.63
N GLN A 36 -12.63 -11.16 -6.87
CA GLN A 36 -12.01 -12.15 -7.78
C GLN A 36 -10.65 -12.65 -7.29
N LEU A 37 -9.86 -11.81 -6.60
CA LEU A 37 -8.56 -12.20 -6.03
C LEU A 37 -8.67 -12.98 -4.71
N GLY A 38 -9.77 -12.85 -3.96
CA GLY A 38 -9.94 -13.51 -2.66
C GLY A 38 -9.95 -15.04 -2.73
N THR A 39 -10.66 -15.60 -3.71
CA THR A 39 -10.77 -17.06 -3.92
C THR A 39 -9.44 -17.73 -4.31
N PRO A 40 -8.69 -17.28 -5.33
CA PRO A 40 -7.40 -17.87 -5.67
C PRO A 40 -6.37 -17.67 -4.55
N LEU A 41 -6.40 -16.53 -3.83
CA LEU A 41 -5.53 -16.30 -2.68
C LEU A 41 -5.77 -17.33 -1.56
N SER A 42 -7.03 -17.61 -1.24
CA SER A 42 -7.40 -18.59 -0.21
C SER A 42 -6.94 -20.01 -0.58
N SER A 43 -7.06 -20.38 -1.87
CA SER A 43 -6.54 -21.65 -2.39
C SER A 43 -5.02 -21.75 -2.21
N LEU A 44 -4.27 -20.68 -2.54
CA LEU A 44 -2.81 -20.64 -2.38
C LEU A 44 -2.37 -20.74 -0.90
N MET A 45 -3.08 -20.08 0.02
CA MET A 45 -2.83 -20.26 1.46
C MET A 45 -3.06 -21.72 1.89
N GLY A 46 -4.10 -22.37 1.36
CA GLY A 46 -4.35 -23.79 1.56
C GLY A 46 -3.19 -24.67 1.08
N TRP A 47 -2.68 -24.42 -0.14
CA TRP A 47 -1.52 -25.12 -0.66
C TRP A 47 -0.27 -24.93 0.20
N VAL A 48 0.01 -23.72 0.69
CA VAL A 48 1.14 -23.46 1.58
C VAL A 48 0.98 -24.19 2.91
N SER A 49 -0.24 -24.27 3.45
CA SER A 49 -0.53 -25.07 4.65
C SER A 49 -0.25 -26.57 4.43
N ILE A 50 -0.65 -27.11 3.27
CA ILE A 50 -0.33 -28.51 2.88
C ILE A 50 1.18 -28.72 2.73
N LEU A 51 1.91 -27.77 2.13
CA LEU A 51 3.37 -27.88 2.00
C LEU A 51 4.06 -27.92 3.36
N LYS A 52 3.56 -27.14 4.33
CA LYS A 52 4.06 -27.16 5.71
C LYS A 52 3.75 -28.48 6.41
N SER A 53 2.56 -29.04 6.22
CA SER A 53 2.19 -30.34 6.82
C SER A 53 3.00 -31.51 6.22
N LYS A 54 3.41 -31.41 4.95
CA LYS A 54 4.32 -32.36 4.29
C LYS A 54 5.80 -32.17 4.64
N GLY A 55 6.14 -31.26 5.56
CA GLY A 55 7.51 -31.08 6.04
C GLY A 55 8.43 -30.32 5.08
N ILE A 56 7.90 -29.56 4.13
CA ILE A 56 8.73 -28.69 3.29
C ILE A 56 9.44 -27.65 4.16
N ARG A 57 10.72 -27.40 3.84
CA ARG A 57 11.60 -26.52 4.63
C ARG A 57 10.98 -25.14 4.84
N ARG A 58 11.00 -24.64 6.09
CA ARG A 58 10.57 -23.28 6.45
C ARG A 58 11.22 -22.18 5.63
N LYS A 59 12.46 -22.37 5.18
CA LYS A 59 13.17 -21.44 4.28
C LYS A 59 12.41 -21.14 2.98
N ILE A 60 11.52 -22.04 2.54
CA ILE A 60 10.69 -21.89 1.33
C ILE A 60 9.28 -21.42 1.71
N THR A 61 8.65 -22.05 2.70
CA THR A 61 7.25 -21.76 3.03
C THR A 61 7.08 -20.40 3.71
N THR A 62 8.04 -19.96 4.53
CA THR A 62 7.93 -18.69 5.27
C THR A 62 7.91 -17.46 4.35
N PRO A 63 8.80 -17.33 3.34
CA PRO A 63 8.68 -16.26 2.34
C PRO A 63 7.33 -16.29 1.59
N MET A 64 6.86 -17.48 1.18
CA MET A 64 5.58 -17.62 0.49
C MET A 64 4.41 -17.15 1.36
N GLU A 65 4.40 -17.47 2.65
CA GLU A 65 3.39 -16.96 3.59
C GLU A 65 3.44 -15.44 3.72
N ALA A 66 4.64 -14.86 3.78
CA ALA A 66 4.81 -13.41 3.86
C ALA A 66 4.25 -12.71 2.60
N ASP A 67 4.52 -13.24 1.41
CA ASP A 67 4.00 -12.72 0.15
C ASP A 67 2.47 -12.87 0.05
N LEU A 68 1.92 -14.03 0.45
CA LEU A 68 0.47 -14.24 0.50
C LEU A 68 -0.21 -13.29 1.51
N LYS A 69 0.40 -13.07 2.68
CA LYS A 69 -0.12 -12.11 3.67
C LYS A 69 -0.13 -10.68 3.13
N ARG A 70 0.88 -10.33 2.33
CA ARG A 70 0.93 -9.03 1.64
C ARG A 70 -0.19 -8.90 0.60
N LEU A 71 -0.40 -9.93 -0.21
CA LEU A 71 -1.49 -9.97 -1.20
C LEU A 71 -2.87 -9.91 -0.52
N GLU A 72 -3.04 -10.57 0.61
CA GLU A 72 -4.26 -10.47 1.43
C GLU A 72 -4.50 -9.04 1.89
N THR A 73 -3.45 -8.37 2.38
CA THR A 73 -3.53 -6.97 2.81
C THR A 73 -3.92 -6.06 1.66
N ILE A 74 -3.35 -6.26 0.47
CA ILE A 74 -3.70 -5.50 -0.74
C ILE A 74 -5.16 -5.76 -1.09
N THR A 75 -5.58 -7.02 -1.19
CA THR A 75 -6.96 -7.42 -1.52
C THR A 75 -7.97 -6.81 -0.54
N ASN A 76 -7.66 -6.81 0.76
CA ASN A 76 -8.47 -6.19 1.80
C ASN A 76 -8.53 -4.66 1.68
N ARG A 77 -7.46 -3.99 1.25
CA ARG A 77 -7.49 -2.55 0.96
C ARG A 77 -8.36 -2.24 -0.26
N PHE A 78 -8.27 -3.05 -1.32
CA PHE A 78 -9.11 -2.90 -2.51
C PHE A 78 -10.61 -3.11 -2.21
N SER A 79 -10.96 -4.07 -1.36
CA SER A 79 -12.37 -4.31 -0.98
C SER A 79 -12.99 -3.13 -0.21
N LYS A 80 -12.15 -2.34 0.47
CA LYS A 80 -12.56 -1.14 1.22
C LYS A 80 -12.68 0.12 0.35
N ILE A 81 -12.22 0.11 -0.91
CA ILE A 81 -12.34 1.27 -1.81
C ILE A 81 -13.81 1.64 -1.99
N GLY A 82 -14.18 2.88 -1.68
CA GLY A 82 -15.56 3.36 -1.76
C GLY A 82 -16.52 2.75 -0.73
N SER A 83 -16.00 2.22 0.39
CA SER A 83 -16.78 1.93 1.59
C SER A 83 -16.71 3.10 2.58
N LEU A 84 -17.69 3.21 3.48
CA LEU A 84 -17.65 4.20 4.55
C LEU A 84 -16.59 3.77 5.59
N PRO A 85 -15.59 4.60 5.89
CA PRO A 85 -14.53 4.23 6.81
C PRO A 85 -15.04 4.21 8.24
N VAL A 86 -14.80 3.09 8.94
CA VAL A 86 -15.04 2.98 10.39
C VAL A 86 -13.95 3.78 11.10
N LYS A 87 -14.36 4.73 11.95
CA LYS A 87 -13.44 5.55 12.74
C LYS A 87 -13.35 4.98 14.15
N THR A 88 -12.14 4.93 14.68
CA THR A 88 -11.84 4.46 16.03
C THR A 88 -10.90 5.46 16.69
N GLU A 89 -10.89 5.51 18.02
CA GLU A 89 -9.82 6.24 18.70
C GLU A 89 -8.48 5.62 18.34
N THR A 90 -7.57 6.43 17.81
CA THR A 90 -6.27 5.98 17.31
C THR A 90 -5.23 7.00 17.71
N ASP A 91 -4.16 6.51 18.33
CA ASP A 91 -2.97 7.33 18.55
C ASP A 91 -2.19 7.45 17.24
N ILE A 92 -2.16 8.66 16.69
CA ILE A 92 -1.50 8.91 15.40
C ILE A 92 0.02 8.91 15.51
N VAL A 93 0.57 9.16 16.70
CA VAL A 93 2.03 9.18 16.90
C VAL A 93 2.58 7.77 16.83
N SER A 94 1.99 6.82 17.58
CA SER A 94 2.33 5.40 17.46
C SER A 94 2.03 4.84 16.08
N SER A 95 0.88 5.17 15.49
CA SER A 95 0.52 4.69 14.14
C SER A 95 1.49 5.20 13.06
N SER A 96 1.93 6.46 13.14
CA SER A 96 2.97 6.99 12.24
C SER A 96 4.31 6.30 12.44
N ARG A 97 4.67 6.03 13.69
CA ARG A 97 5.92 5.35 14.03
C ARG A 97 5.94 3.92 13.50
N GLU A 98 4.83 3.18 13.60
CA GLU A 98 4.68 1.85 13.00
C GLU A 98 4.99 1.87 11.49
N VAL A 99 4.45 2.85 10.76
CA VAL A 99 4.72 2.99 9.31
C VAL A 99 6.17 3.36 9.04
N PHE A 100 6.74 4.27 9.84
CA PHE A 100 8.13 4.69 9.73
C PHE A 100 9.11 3.53 9.99
N ASP A 101 8.91 2.76 11.06
CA ASP A 101 9.77 1.63 11.43
C ASP A 101 9.71 0.54 10.35
N TYR A 102 8.52 0.30 9.79
CA TYR A 102 8.34 -0.64 8.69
C TYR A 102 9.11 -0.21 7.42
N LEU A 103 9.04 1.07 7.05
CA LEU A 103 9.70 1.58 5.84
C LEU A 103 11.20 1.74 6.01
N SER A 104 11.66 2.22 7.16
CA SER A 104 13.09 2.38 7.46
C SER A 104 13.81 1.03 7.44
N GLY A 105 13.19 -0.04 7.95
CA GLY A 105 13.74 -1.40 7.88
C GLY A 105 13.88 -1.96 6.45
N LYS A 106 13.22 -1.35 5.46
CA LYS A 106 13.29 -1.74 4.04
C LYS A 106 14.20 -0.86 3.20
N ALA A 107 14.64 0.28 3.72
CA ALA A 107 15.47 1.20 2.98
C ALA A 107 16.91 0.67 2.86
N SER A 108 17.51 0.86 1.68
CA SER A 108 18.89 0.46 1.40
C SER A 108 19.91 1.24 2.23
N GLN A 109 21.11 0.67 2.39
CA GLN A 109 22.24 1.34 3.05
C GLN A 109 22.54 2.68 2.36
N GLY A 110 22.45 3.79 3.09
CA GLY A 110 22.77 5.14 2.61
C GLY A 110 21.75 6.23 2.94
N ILE A 111 20.55 5.87 3.42
CA ILE A 111 19.50 6.84 3.78
C ILE A 111 19.36 6.92 5.31
N GLU A 112 19.49 8.13 5.86
CA GLU A 112 19.24 8.39 7.28
C GLU A 112 17.74 8.65 7.52
N PHE A 113 17.12 7.80 8.33
CA PHE A 113 15.73 7.96 8.73
C PHE A 113 15.65 8.62 10.11
N LYS A 114 14.92 9.74 10.21
CA LYS A 114 14.64 10.42 11.48
C LYS A 114 13.13 10.58 11.67
N PHE A 115 12.63 10.11 12.81
CA PHE A 115 11.25 10.33 13.22
C PHE A 115 11.22 11.37 14.34
N ASN A 116 10.53 12.49 14.11
CA ASN A 116 10.31 13.52 15.13
C ASN A 116 8.81 13.74 15.30
N ALA A 117 8.35 13.78 16.56
CA ALA A 117 6.97 14.06 16.91
C ALA A 117 6.94 15.11 18.02
N SER A 118 6.12 16.14 17.85
CA SER A 118 5.99 17.25 18.81
C SER A 118 5.29 16.85 20.12
N ALA A 119 4.60 15.70 20.14
CA ALA A 119 3.94 15.14 21.31
C ALA A 119 4.16 13.63 21.37
N THR A 120 4.08 13.07 22.58
CA THR A 120 4.25 11.63 22.83
C THR A 120 3.05 10.80 22.41
N LYS A 121 1.83 11.38 22.47
CA LYS A 121 0.58 10.71 22.14
C LYS A 121 -0.45 11.73 21.66
N ILE A 122 -1.11 11.44 20.55
CA ILE A 122 -2.21 12.26 20.03
C ILE A 122 -3.33 11.32 19.60
N ASN A 123 -4.43 11.28 20.36
CA ASN A 123 -5.58 10.46 20.04
C ASN A 123 -6.54 11.22 19.10
N LEU A 124 -6.88 10.64 17.96
CA LEU A 124 -7.89 11.14 17.04
C LEU A 124 -8.90 10.04 16.69
N THR A 125 -10.14 10.43 16.40
CA THR A 125 -11.17 9.52 15.90
C THR A 125 -11.06 9.40 14.39
N ILE A 126 -10.24 8.47 13.91
CA ILE A 126 -9.93 8.27 12.49
C ILE A 126 -9.94 6.79 12.13
N ASN A 127 -9.88 6.48 10.84
CA ASN A 127 -9.62 5.11 10.39
C ASN A 127 -8.10 4.88 10.37
N LYS A 128 -7.57 4.11 11.32
CA LYS A 128 -6.12 3.82 11.45
C LYS A 128 -5.53 3.31 10.14
N GLU A 129 -6.21 2.37 9.46
CA GLU A 129 -5.69 1.71 8.26
C GLU A 129 -5.53 2.67 7.08
N LEU A 130 -6.55 3.48 6.79
CA LEU A 130 -6.47 4.51 5.74
C LEU A 130 -5.41 5.56 6.08
N TYR A 131 -5.33 5.97 7.34
CA TYR A 131 -4.29 6.89 7.80
C TYR A 131 -2.89 6.34 7.55
N CYS A 132 -2.59 5.14 8.07
CA CYS A 132 -1.31 4.48 7.86
C CYS A 132 -1.00 4.30 6.37
N TRP A 133 -2.01 3.97 5.55
CA TRP A 133 -1.83 3.81 4.12
C TRP A 133 -1.49 5.12 3.39
N VAL A 134 -2.10 6.24 3.78
CA VAL A 134 -1.73 7.56 3.25
C VAL A 134 -0.27 7.89 3.61
N ILE A 135 0.12 7.70 4.87
CA ILE A 135 1.50 7.93 5.31
C ILE A 135 2.47 7.01 4.56
N GLU A 136 2.13 5.73 4.41
CA GLU A 136 2.92 4.74 3.66
C GLU A 136 3.15 5.22 2.22
N ASN A 137 2.10 5.63 1.52
CA ASN A 137 2.21 6.13 0.14
C ASN A 137 3.03 7.43 0.04
N LEU A 138 2.86 8.35 0.99
CA LEU A 138 3.61 9.61 1.04
C LEU A 138 5.11 9.40 1.28
N LEU A 139 5.49 8.35 2.01
CA LEU A 139 6.89 8.03 2.29
C LEU A 139 7.53 7.14 1.19
N ILE A 140 6.77 6.21 0.60
CA ILE A 140 7.26 5.35 -0.49
C ILE A 140 7.58 6.18 -1.75
N MET A 141 6.73 7.13 -2.12
CA MET A 141 6.88 7.87 -3.38
C MET A 141 8.22 8.64 -3.47
N PRO A 142 8.68 9.38 -2.43
CA PRO A 142 10.02 9.96 -2.41
C PRO A 142 11.15 8.92 -2.36
N LEU A 143 10.99 7.82 -1.63
CA LEU A 143 12.02 6.78 -1.55
C LEU A 143 12.27 6.12 -2.90
N MET A 144 11.21 5.84 -3.67
CA MET A 144 11.34 5.34 -5.05
C MET A 144 12.05 6.34 -5.95
N GLN A 145 11.75 7.64 -5.85
CA GLN A 145 12.45 8.69 -6.61
C GLN A 145 13.93 8.80 -6.24
N LEU A 146 14.29 8.59 -4.97
CA LEU A 146 15.69 8.58 -4.53
C LEU A 146 16.46 7.38 -5.09
N TRP A 147 15.84 6.21 -5.14
CA TRP A 147 16.43 5.02 -5.78
C TRP A 147 16.57 5.14 -7.29
N GLU A 148 15.75 5.95 -7.95
CA GLU A 148 15.83 6.21 -9.40
C GLU A 148 16.93 7.21 -9.77
N LYS A 149 17.34 8.08 -8.83
CA LYS A 149 18.38 9.10 -9.04
C LYS A 149 19.82 8.59 -8.87
N GLU A 150 20.02 7.41 -8.30
CA GLU A 150 21.33 6.74 -8.37
C GLU A 150 21.44 5.97 -9.70
N PRO A 151 22.36 6.35 -10.62
CA PRO A 151 22.50 5.61 -11.87
C PRO A 151 22.92 4.17 -11.55
N LEU A 152 22.16 3.21 -12.08
CA LEU A 152 22.48 1.78 -12.07
C LEU A 152 23.91 1.56 -12.57
N ASN A 153 24.88 1.47 -11.66
CA ASN A 153 26.11 0.76 -11.93
C ASN A 153 25.80 -0.74 -11.77
N SER A 154 25.07 -1.26 -12.76
CA SER A 154 24.44 -2.59 -12.81
C SER A 154 25.42 -3.78 -12.70
N GLN A 155 26.73 -3.53 -12.63
CA GLN A 155 27.74 -4.55 -12.35
C GLN A 155 28.07 -4.72 -10.85
N SER A 156 27.77 -3.75 -9.97
CA SER A 156 28.14 -3.85 -8.55
C SER A 156 27.12 -4.65 -7.72
N LEU A 157 25.83 -4.59 -8.07
CA LEU A 157 24.75 -5.27 -7.34
C LEU A 157 24.68 -6.77 -7.64
N MET A 158 25.04 -7.21 -8.86
CA MET A 158 25.16 -8.64 -9.15
C MET A 158 26.35 -9.32 -8.47
N LYS A 159 27.35 -8.57 -7.99
CA LYS A 159 28.44 -9.11 -7.15
C LYS A 159 28.05 -9.26 -5.67
N LYS A 160 27.10 -8.47 -5.15
CA LYS A 160 26.69 -8.54 -3.74
C LYS A 160 25.57 -9.54 -3.43
N ILE A 161 24.82 -10.02 -4.43
CA ILE A 161 23.79 -11.06 -4.23
C ILE A 161 24.41 -12.48 -4.18
N LYS A 162 25.71 -12.65 -4.46
CA LYS A 162 26.37 -13.96 -4.51
C LYS A 162 27.05 -14.44 -3.23
N TYR A 163 27.08 -13.66 -2.14
CA TYR A 163 27.73 -14.06 -0.88
C TYR A 163 26.93 -13.64 0.36
N SER A 164 25.90 -14.39 0.72
CA SER A 164 25.47 -14.53 2.11
C SER A 164 24.60 -15.79 2.29
N TYR A 165 25.27 -16.94 2.20
CA TYR A 165 24.88 -18.16 2.89
C TYR A 165 26.18 -18.85 3.30
N THR A 166 26.59 -18.60 4.54
CA THR A 166 27.27 -19.61 5.35
C THR A 166 26.26 -20.07 6.39
#